data_AF-A0A6N2TXQ6-F1
#
_entry.id   AF-A0A6N2TXQ6-F1
#
_cell.length_a   1.000
_cell.length_b   1.000
_cell.length_c   1.000
_cell.angle_alpha   90.00
_cell.angle_beta   90.00
_cell.angle_gamma   90.00
#
_symmetry.space_group_name_H-M   'P 1'
#
loop_
_entity.id
_entity.type
_entity.pdbx_description
1 polymer ?
#
loop_
_entity_poly.entity_id
_entity_poly.type
_entity_poly.pdbx_seq_one_letter_code
_entity_poly.pdbx_strand_id
1 'polypeptide(L)'
;MLKKEHKILVVVSPDPVERKLLLSRLAVRLGFARIPSDAAKIISNDIFSIDLATAYFVFCSNYNFRGAVLTNQRLYEMAARGLCVVVGVRSIPREYEFICRVFYPEDLP
;
A
#
# COMPACT_ATOMS: atom_id res chain seq x y z
N MET A 1 -12.36 -14.50 -2.40
CA MET A 1 -11.26 -14.38 -1.42
C MET A 1 -10.07 -13.71 -2.10
N LEU A 2 -9.47 -12.70 -1.46
CA LEU A 2 -8.21 -12.12 -1.94
C LEU A 2 -7.09 -13.13 -1.64
N LYS A 3 -6.39 -13.63 -2.66
CA LYS A 3 -5.24 -14.52 -2.44
C LYS A 3 -4.04 -13.70 -2.01
N LYS A 4 -3.25 -14.23 -1.07
CA LYS A 4 -1.97 -13.62 -0.69
C LYS A 4 -1.04 -13.68 -1.91
N GLU A 5 -0.62 -12.51 -2.37
CA GLU A 5 0.33 -12.36 -3.47
C GLU A 5 1.59 -11.69 -2.96
N HIS A 6 2.74 -12.13 -3.44
CA HIS A 6 4.05 -11.55 -3.14
C HIS A 6 4.30 -10.29 -3.99
N LYS A 7 3.33 -9.37 -3.95
CA LYS A 7 3.31 -8.13 -4.74
C LYS A 7 3.00 -6.95 -3.84
N ILE A 8 3.44 -5.77 -4.27
CA ILE A 8 3.08 -4.52 -3.61
C ILE A 8 1.61 -4.23 -3.92
N LEU A 9 0.76 -4.09 -2.91
CA LEU A 9 -0.63 -3.70 -3.09
C LEU A 9 -0.68 -2.18 -3.28
N VAL A 10 -1.28 -1.72 -4.37
CA VAL A 10 -1.28 -0.30 -4.73
C VAL A 10 -2.71 0.20 -4.84
N VAL A 11 -3.05 1.22 -4.06
CA VAL A 11 -4.32 1.93 -4.18
C VAL A 11 -4.10 3.16 -5.05
N VAL A 12 -4.87 3.28 -6.13
CA VAL A 12 -4.75 4.40 -7.08
C VAL A 12 -5.95 5.32 -6.92
N SER A 13 -5.70 6.56 -6.50
CA SER A 13 -6.68 7.65 -6.56
C SER A 13 -5.98 9.02 -6.61
N PRO A 14 -6.49 9.97 -7.42
CA PRO A 14 -5.97 11.33 -7.45
C PRO A 14 -6.24 12.07 -6.12
N ASP A 15 -7.35 11.79 -5.44
CA ASP A 15 -7.74 12.45 -4.20
C ASP A 15 -7.04 11.78 -2.98
N PRO A 16 -6.24 12.53 -2.20
CA PRO A 16 -5.61 11.99 -1.00
C PRO A 16 -6.61 11.49 0.06
N VAL A 17 -7.80 12.11 0.17
CA VAL A 17 -8.80 11.72 1.18
C VAL A 17 -9.41 10.37 0.81
N GLU A 18 -9.88 10.24 -0.43
CA GLU A 18 -10.37 8.98 -0.98
C GLU A 18 -9.31 7.87 -0.89
N ARG A 19 -8.05 8.17 -1.22
CA ARG A 19 -6.96 7.17 -1.15
C ARG A 19 -6.74 6.63 0.25
N LYS A 20 -6.79 7.48 1.27
CA LYS A 20 -6.68 7.03 2.67
C LYS A 20 -7.89 6.18 3.09
N LEU A 21 -9.09 6.53 2.62
CA LEU A 21 -10.29 5.74 2.86
C LEU A 21 -10.17 4.34 2.22
N LEU A 22 -9.77 4.27 0.95
CA LEU A 22 -9.58 3.02 0.22
C LEU A 22 -8.50 2.13 0.85
N LEU A 23 -7.37 2.71 1.27
CA LEU A 23 -6.36 2.00 2.05
C LEU A 23 -6.90 1.43 3.35
N SER A 24 -7.73 2.20 4.05
CA SER A 24 -8.36 1.76 5.31
C SER A 24 -9.30 0.58 5.07
N ARG A 25 -10.11 0.62 4.01
CA ARG A 25 -10.96 -0.51 3.59
C ARG A 25 -10.14 -1.73 3.21
N LEU A 26 -9.05 -1.54 2.47
CA LEU A 26 -8.16 -2.61 2.07
C LEU A 26 -7.49 -3.27 3.30
N ALA A 27 -7.05 -2.48 4.27
CA ALA A 27 -6.49 -2.98 5.53
C ALA A 27 -7.50 -3.82 6.33
N VAL A 28 -8.78 -3.41 6.36
CA VAL A 28 -9.86 -4.21 6.98
C VAL A 28 -10.06 -5.52 6.23
N ARG A 29 -10.11 -5.48 4.89
CA ARG A 29 -10.26 -6.67 4.04
C ARG A 29 -9.09 -7.66 4.18
N LEU A 30 -7.90 -7.14 4.46
CA LEU A 30 -6.68 -7.92 4.73
C LEU A 30 -6.60 -8.42 6.18
N GLY A 31 -7.52 -8.01 7.06
CA GLY A 31 -7.60 -8.47 8.44
C GLY A 31 -6.73 -7.71 9.44
N PHE A 32 -6.12 -6.57 9.06
CA PHE A 32 -5.31 -5.76 9.97
C PHE A 32 -6.15 -4.94 10.96
N ALA A 33 -7.42 -4.70 10.63
CA ALA A 33 -8.35 -3.99 11.49
C ALA A 33 -9.78 -4.53 11.29
N ARG A 34 -10.67 -4.30 12.26
CA ARG A 34 -12.10 -4.65 12.15
C ARG A 34 -12.92 -3.53 11.49
N ILE A 35 -12.52 -2.28 11.69
CA ILE A 35 -13.22 -1.09 11.18
C ILE A 35 -12.24 -0.12 10.50
N PRO A 36 -12.67 0.66 9.50
CA PRO A 36 -11.78 1.56 8.76
C PRO A 36 -11.13 2.65 9.63
N SER A 37 -11.81 3.12 10.67
CA SER A 37 -11.26 4.13 11.59
C SER A 37 -10.06 3.62 12.41
N ASP A 38 -10.02 2.32 12.71
CA ASP A 38 -8.86 1.70 13.35
C ASP A 38 -7.74 1.46 12.35
N ALA A 39 -8.07 1.02 11.13
CA ALA A 39 -7.10 0.92 10.05
C ALA A 39 -6.41 2.27 9.76
N ALA A 40 -7.16 3.37 9.84
CA ALA A 40 -6.61 4.72 9.62
C ALA A 40 -5.47 5.09 10.58
N LYS A 41 -5.37 4.43 11.74
CA LYS A 41 -4.32 4.68 12.75
C LYS A 41 -2.99 4.01 12.42
N ILE A 42 -3.01 2.91 11.64
CA ILE A 42 -1.80 2.18 11.22
C ILE A 42 -1.27 2.64 9.84
N ILE A 43 -2.01 3.52 9.16
CA ILE A 43 -1.63 4.09 7.87
C ILE A 43 -0.79 5.34 8.10
N SER A 44 0.46 5.28 7.68
CA SER A 44 1.35 6.44 7.64
C SER A 44 1.05 7.32 6.42
N ASN A 45 1.30 8.62 6.54
CA ASN A 45 1.17 9.53 5.41
C ASN A 45 2.37 9.45 4.44
N ASP A 46 3.56 9.16 4.97
CA ASP A 46 4.80 9.14 4.20
C ASP A 46 5.61 7.88 4.55
N ILE A 47 6.32 7.36 3.56
CA ILE A 47 7.12 6.14 3.70
C ILE A 47 8.29 6.33 4.66
N PHE A 48 8.86 7.53 4.72
CA PHE A 48 10.00 7.85 5.57
C PHE A 48 9.66 7.85 7.07
N SER A 49 8.37 7.85 7.42
CA SER A 49 7.91 7.68 8.80
C SER A 49 7.95 6.22 9.29
N ILE A 50 8.19 5.27 8.38
CA ILE A 50 8.21 3.84 8.68
C ILE A 50 9.64 3.34 8.62
N ASP A 51 10.10 2.68 9.69
CA ASP A 51 11.36 1.95 9.66
C ASP A 51 11.19 0.62 8.92
N LEU A 52 11.58 0.63 7.64
CA LEU A 52 11.51 -0.54 6.76
C LEU A 52 12.39 -1.72 7.21
N ALA A 53 13.39 -1.49 8.07
CA ALA A 53 14.25 -2.56 8.55
C ALA A 53 13.53 -3.47 9.55
N THR A 54 12.61 -2.91 10.33
CA THR A 54 11.91 -3.63 11.42
C THR A 54 10.42 -3.85 11.16
N ALA A 55 9.86 -3.20 10.14
CA ALA A 55 8.42 -3.25 9.88
C ALA A 55 7.95 -4.62 9.40
N TYR A 56 6.87 -5.14 10.02
CA TYR A 56 6.17 -6.35 9.58
C TYR A 56 5.12 -6.09 8.50
N PHE A 57 4.68 -4.84 8.37
CA PHE A 57 3.78 -4.38 7.34
C PHE A 57 4.04 -2.91 7.03
N VAL A 58 3.63 -2.48 5.85
CA VAL A 58 3.74 -1.10 5.40
C VAL A 58 2.39 -0.66 4.88
N PHE A 59 1.82 0.39 5.47
CA PHE A 59 0.67 1.10 4.92
C PHE A 59 1.04 2.57 4.77
N CYS A 60 1.14 3.04 3.53
CA CYS A 60 1.47 4.44 3.23
C CYS A 60 0.40 5.06 2.35
N SER A 61 -0.13 6.23 2.73
CA SER A 61 -1.18 6.91 1.97
C SER A 61 -0.67 7.76 0.82
N ASN A 62 0.60 8.13 0.79
CA ASN A 62 1.15 8.94 -0.29
C ASN A 62 2.56 8.46 -0.65
N TYR A 63 2.65 7.72 -1.75
CA TYR A 63 3.90 7.19 -2.25
C TYR A 63 4.15 7.65 -3.69
N ASN A 64 5.42 7.90 -4.00
CA ASN A 64 5.86 8.21 -5.35
C ASN A 64 6.95 7.23 -5.78
N PHE A 65 6.60 6.29 -6.66
CA PHE A 65 7.53 5.30 -7.20
C PHE A 65 8.73 5.93 -7.92
N ARG A 66 8.59 7.09 -8.58
CA ARG A 66 9.71 7.72 -9.28
C ARG A 66 10.69 8.45 -8.34
N GLY A 67 10.25 8.76 -7.13
CA GLY A 67 11.04 9.56 -6.20
C GLY A 67 12.11 8.79 -5.43
N ALA A 68 12.03 7.45 -5.37
CA ALA A 68 12.89 6.67 -4.48
C ALA A 68 13.14 5.24 -4.97
N VAL A 69 14.08 5.07 -5.90
CA VAL A 69 14.43 3.77 -6.51
C VAL A 69 14.88 2.74 -5.45
N LEU A 70 15.72 3.15 -4.51
CA LEU A 70 16.19 2.26 -3.43
C LEU A 70 15.05 1.82 -2.51
N THR A 71 14.11 2.71 -2.22
CA THR A 71 12.92 2.41 -1.41
C THR A 71 12.01 1.43 -2.15
N ASN A 72 11.83 1.58 -3.46
CA ASN A 72 11.07 0.62 -4.27
C ASN A 72 11.64 -0.80 -4.16
N GLN A 73 12.97 -0.94 -4.24
CA GLN A 73 13.62 -2.24 -4.10
C GLN A 73 13.34 -2.85 -2.73
N ARG A 74 13.47 -2.08 -1.64
CA ARG A 74 13.17 -2.56 -0.29
C ARG A 74 11.71 -2.99 -0.14
N LEU A 75 10.78 -2.20 -0.66
CA LEU A 75 9.35 -2.54 -0.63
C LEU A 75 9.06 -3.83 -1.40
N TYR A 76 9.73 -4.02 -2.54
CA TYR A 76 9.62 -5.26 -3.31
C TYR A 76 10.20 -6.45 -2.54
N GLU A 77 11.38 -6.31 -1.93
CA GLU A 77 11.98 -7.38 -1.10
C GLU A 77 11.08 -7.76 0.08
N MET A 78 10.45 -6.78 0.74
CA MET A 78 9.49 -7.03 1.81
C MET A 78 8.26 -7.81 1.31
N ALA A 79 7.69 -7.40 0.17
CA ALA A 79 6.56 -8.10 -0.44
C ALA A 79 6.94 -9.53 -0.87
N ALA A 80 8.15 -9.72 -1.42
CA ALA A 80 8.69 -11.02 -1.80
C ALA A 80 8.88 -11.94 -0.57
N ARG A 81 9.33 -11.40 0.56
CA ARG A 81 9.39 -12.11 1.86
C ARG A 81 8.03 -12.42 2.47
N GLY A 82 6.95 -11.95 1.85
CA GLY A 82 5.57 -12.21 2.27
C GLY A 82 5.06 -11.27 3.35
N LEU A 83 5.74 -10.15 3.57
CA LEU A 83 5.24 -9.03 4.37
C LEU A 83 4.18 -8.25 3.57
N CYS A 84 3.22 -7.66 4.26
CA CYS A 84 2.18 -6.89 3.59
C CYS A 84 2.68 -5.48 3.31
N VAL A 85 2.75 -5.12 2.03
CA VAL A 85 3.14 -3.78 1.58
C VAL A 85 1.99 -3.17 0.81
N VAL A 86 1.46 -2.06 1.32
CA VAL A 86 0.34 -1.34 0.74
C VAL A 86 0.67 0.14 0.62
N VAL A 87 0.59 0.66 -0.60
CA VAL A 87 0.94 2.07 -0.90
C VAL A 87 -0.16 2.76 -1.70
N GLY A 88 -0.46 4.00 -1.32
CA GLY A 88 -1.36 4.89 -2.03
C GLY A 88 -0.60 5.75 -3.02
N VAL A 89 -0.96 5.70 -4.30
CA VAL A 89 -0.38 6.55 -5.34
C VAL A 89 -1.44 7.32 -6.11
N ARG A 90 -1.03 8.44 -6.72
CA ARG A 90 -1.89 9.18 -7.66
C ARG A 90 -2.03 8.47 -9.00
N SER A 91 -0.93 7.91 -9.48
CA SER A 91 -0.85 7.11 -10.69
C SER A 91 0.30 6.11 -10.56
N ILE A 92 0.13 4.92 -11.11
CA ILE A 92 1.20 3.93 -11.16
C ILE A 92 2.00 4.12 -12.46
N PRO A 93 3.33 4.26 -12.40
CA PRO A 93 4.15 4.22 -13.60
C PRO A 93 4.16 2.81 -14.20
N ARG A 94 4.03 2.70 -15.52
CA ARG A 94 3.97 1.42 -16.26
C ARG A 94 5.10 0.45 -15.92
N GLU A 95 6.29 0.98 -15.68
CA GLU A 95 7.48 0.21 -15.31
C GLU A 95 7.33 -0.56 -13.99
N TYR A 96 6.42 -0.17 -13.08
CA TYR A 96 6.20 -0.83 -11.80
C TYR A 96 4.92 -1.68 -11.74
N GLU A 97 4.14 -1.75 -12.83
CA GLU A 97 2.89 -2.53 -12.85
C GLU A 97 3.11 -4.01 -12.60
N PHE A 98 4.23 -4.58 -13.08
CA PHE A 98 4.49 -6.02 -12.95
C PHE A 98 4.71 -6.48 -11.50
N ILE A 99 5.34 -5.63 -10.67
CA ILE A 99 5.59 -5.87 -9.24
C ILE A 99 4.41 -5.50 -8.34
N CYS A 100 3.42 -4.81 -8.89
CA CYS A 100 2.28 -4.29 -8.15
C CYS A 100 1.01 -5.09 -8.43
N ARG A 101 0.10 -5.08 -7.46
CA ARG A 101 -1.30 -5.42 -7.64
C ARG A 101 -2.11 -4.16 -7.36
N VAL A 102 -2.76 -3.66 -8.40
CA VAL A 102 -3.49 -2.38 -8.35
C VAL A 102 -4.92 -2.60 -7.86
N PHE A 103 -5.40 -1.66 -7.07
CA PHE A 103 -6.78 -1.54 -6.62
C PHE A 103 -7.29 -0.15 -6.97
N TYR A 104 -8.40 -0.13 -7.72
CA TYR A 104 -9.16 1.06 -8.01
C TYR A 104 -10.32 1.21 -7.02
N PRO A 105 -10.95 2.39 -6.93
CA PRO A 105 -12.13 2.61 -6.09
C PRO A 105 -13.23 1.56 -6.34
N GLU A 106 -13.40 1.15 -7.59
CA GLU A 106 -14.38 0.14 -8.03
C GLU A 106 -14.14 -1.26 -7.44
N ASP A 107 -12.89 -1.59 -7.10
CA ASP A 107 -12.50 -2.90 -6.55
C ASP A 107 -12.75 -3.03 -5.04
N LEU A 108 -13.05 -1.91 -4.38
CA LEU A 108 -13.12 -1.74 -2.92
C LEU A 108 -14.44 -1.06 -2.51
N PRO A 109 -15.58 -1.79 -2.62
CA PRO A 109 -16.90 -1.28 -2.23
C PRO A 109 -16.96 -0.83 -0.76
#